data_AF-A0A8T5RQ82-F1
#
_entry.id   AF-A0A8T5RQ82-F1
#
_cell.length_a   1.000
_cell.length_b   1.000
_cell.length_c   1.000
_cell.angle_alpha   90.00
_cell.angle_beta   90.00
_cell.angle_gamma   90.00
#
_symmetry.space_group_name_H-M   'P 1'
#
loop_
_entity.id
_entity.type
_entity.pdbx_description
1 polymer ?
#
loop_
_entity_poly.entity_id
_entity_poly.type
_entity_poly.pdbx_seq_one_letter_code
_entity_poly.pdbx_strand_id
1 'polypeptide(L)'
;MKEFIINDLLKLRLENNKTIIYIDNVKIIQCKYLLLDGLDKNSKSNQENSKNLSIDAQAKDLDHTLEKTDEIIIPPEVEFWAHSSNLQTWYEHSYNTQILHSNLAFPLLRKLAHAGDKTAKEVFKKEIKERFREGNLNVMTFLVIEGFLDELTIEESDDLFQELDFETYKKLQKRLRESEKRDTFIF
;
A
#
# COMPACT_ATOMS: atom_id res chain seq x y z
N MET A 1 18.77 -21.72 -8.12
CA MET A 1 18.08 -20.63 -7.42
C MET A 1 18.72 -19.34 -7.89
N LYS A 2 17.95 -18.41 -8.48
CA LYS A 2 18.45 -17.09 -8.87
C LYS A 2 18.11 -16.12 -7.74
N GLU A 3 19.09 -15.34 -7.31
CA GLU A 3 18.94 -14.29 -6.31
C GLU A 3 19.39 -12.97 -6.93
N PHE A 4 18.66 -11.90 -6.63
CA PHE A 4 18.98 -10.54 -7.05
C PHE A 4 18.92 -9.64 -5.83
N ILE A 5 20.05 -9.01 -5.49
CA ILE A 5 20.20 -8.16 -4.31
C ILE A 5 20.17 -6.71 -4.77
N ILE A 6 19.21 -5.93 -4.26
CA ILE A 6 19.07 -4.50 -4.57
C ILE A 6 19.87 -3.66 -3.56
N ASN A 7 19.71 -3.98 -2.28
CA ASN A 7 20.49 -3.42 -1.19
C ASN A 7 20.56 -4.41 -0.01
N ASP A 8 21.16 -4.01 1.10
CA ASP A 8 21.36 -4.87 2.28
C ASP A 8 20.04 -5.38 2.90
N LEU A 9 18.94 -4.65 2.70
CA LEU A 9 17.62 -4.99 3.22
C LEU A 9 16.72 -5.64 2.15
N LEU A 10 16.79 -5.23 0.89
CA LEU A 10 15.88 -5.62 -0.19
C LEU A 10 16.54 -6.58 -1.18
N LYS A 11 15.94 -7.76 -1.35
CA LYS A 11 16.36 -8.74 -2.37
C LYS A 11 15.20 -9.54 -2.92
N LEU A 12 15.39 -10.15 -4.08
CA LEU A 12 14.45 -11.03 -4.74
C LEU A 12 15.06 -12.42 -4.94
N ARG A 13 14.21 -13.45 -4.88
CA ARG A 13 14.59 -14.83 -5.25
C ARG A 13 13.56 -15.47 -6.15
N LEU A 14 14.02 -16.21 -7.13
CA LEU A 14 13.18 -17.10 -7.93
C LEU A 14 13.11 -18.47 -7.23
N GLU A 15 11.97 -18.74 -6.60
CA GLU A 15 11.70 -19.97 -5.83
C GLU A 15 10.45 -20.65 -6.38
N ASN A 16 10.53 -21.93 -6.75
CA ASN A 16 9.40 -22.70 -7.28
C ASN A 16 8.67 -21.99 -8.46
N ASN A 17 9.43 -21.43 -9.38
CA ASN A 17 8.94 -20.62 -10.51
C ASN A 17 8.13 -19.36 -10.11
N LYS A 18 8.31 -18.87 -8.88
CA LYS A 18 7.70 -17.63 -8.39
C LYS A 18 8.77 -16.66 -7.92
N THR A 19 8.57 -15.39 -8.22
CA THR A 19 9.41 -14.30 -7.72
C THR A 19 8.97 -13.94 -6.30
N ILE A 20 9.89 -14.07 -5.33
CA ILE A 20 9.65 -13.77 -3.92
C ILE A 20 10.52 -12.58 -3.52
N ILE A 21 9.89 -11.55 -2.94
CA ILE A 21 10.58 -10.38 -2.41
C ILE A 21 10.93 -10.64 -0.93
N TYR A 22 12.10 -10.19 -0.51
CA TYR A 22 12.58 -10.27 0.85
C TYR A 22 12.98 -8.87 1.32
N ILE A 23 12.51 -8.49 2.52
CA ILE A 23 12.95 -7.29 3.23
C ILE A 23 13.53 -7.74 4.57
N ASP A 24 14.78 -7.39 4.86
CA ASP A 24 15.53 -7.81 6.06
C ASP A 24 15.45 -9.32 6.30
N ASN A 25 15.68 -10.10 5.22
CA ASN A 25 15.56 -11.56 5.20
C ASN A 25 14.17 -12.13 5.51
N VAL A 26 13.16 -11.30 5.73
CA VAL A 26 11.76 -11.71 5.90
C VAL A 26 11.08 -11.78 4.54
N LYS A 27 10.43 -12.91 4.25
CA LYS A 27 9.63 -13.08 3.03
C LYS A 27 8.47 -12.08 3.03
N ILE A 28 8.39 -11.26 1.99
CA ILE A 28 7.26 -10.41 1.71
C ILE A 28 6.45 -11.12 0.62
N ILE A 29 5.35 -11.76 1.04
CA ILE A 29 4.38 -12.32 0.10
C ILE A 29 3.42 -11.19 -0.23
N GLN A 30 3.62 -10.51 -1.37
CA GLN A 30 2.71 -9.44 -1.74
C GLN A 30 2.57 -9.24 -3.25
N CYS A 31 1.62 -9.97 -3.84
CA CYS A 31 0.72 -9.46 -4.89
C CYS A 31 -0.74 -9.46 -4.39
N LYS A 32 -0.92 -9.24 -3.09
CA LYS A 32 -2.23 -9.00 -2.48
C LYS A 32 -2.11 -7.70 -1.72
N TYR A 33 -2.68 -6.63 -2.27
CA TYR A 33 -3.60 -5.73 -1.59
C TYR A 33 -4.02 -4.65 -2.59
N LEU A 34 -5.33 -4.56 -2.77
CA LEU A 34 -6.01 -3.45 -3.41
C LEU A 34 -5.90 -2.24 -2.48
N LEU A 35 -5.03 -1.29 -2.80
CA LEU A 35 -5.07 0.04 -2.19
C LEU A 35 -4.87 1.10 -3.27
N LEU A 36 -6.02 1.63 -3.71
CA LEU A 36 -6.21 3.03 -4.12
C LEU A 36 -6.13 3.39 -5.62
N ASP A 37 -6.54 2.49 -6.53
CA ASP A 37 -6.89 2.92 -7.91
C ASP A 37 -8.39 3.23 -8.10
N GLY A 38 -9.19 3.04 -7.06
CA GLY A 38 -10.65 3.22 -7.11
C GLY A 38 -11.13 4.65 -6.86
N LEU A 39 -10.52 5.66 -7.50
CA LEU A 39 -11.23 6.88 -7.89
C LEU A 39 -10.73 7.28 -9.28
N ASP A 40 -10.87 6.35 -10.20
CA ASP A 40 -10.75 6.63 -11.61
C ASP A 40 -11.71 7.78 -11.95
N LYS A 41 -11.14 8.88 -12.44
CA LYS A 41 -11.85 10.07 -12.88
C LYS A 41 -12.63 9.70 -14.13
N ASN A 42 -13.80 9.04 -13.99
CA ASN A 42 -14.94 8.98 -14.93
C ASN A 42 -15.78 7.69 -14.87
N SER A 43 -16.26 7.24 -13.70
CA SER A 43 -17.38 6.29 -13.71
C SER A 43 -18.47 6.65 -12.72
N LYS A 44 -19.54 7.25 -13.27
CA LYS A 44 -20.87 7.20 -12.66
C LYS A 44 -21.34 5.74 -12.71
N SER A 45 -21.45 5.06 -11.57
CA SER A 45 -22.64 4.25 -11.25
C SER A 45 -22.56 3.59 -9.87
N ASN A 46 -23.61 3.87 -9.10
CA ASN A 46 -24.36 2.97 -8.21
C ASN A 46 -23.69 2.38 -6.96
N GLN A 47 -24.04 3.02 -5.85
CA GLN A 47 -24.56 2.45 -4.60
C GLN A 47 -24.43 0.93 -4.33
N GLU A 48 -24.05 0.70 -3.07
CA GLU A 48 -24.46 -0.43 -2.23
C GLU A 48 -23.86 -1.79 -2.55
N ASN A 49 -22.79 -2.13 -1.83
CA ASN A 49 -22.74 -3.34 -1.02
C ASN A 49 -21.66 -3.21 0.06
N SER A 50 -22.01 -2.58 1.19
CA SER A 50 -21.40 -2.90 2.48
C SER A 50 -21.80 -4.33 2.88
N LYS A 51 -21.15 -5.33 2.29
CA LYS A 51 -21.21 -6.72 2.79
C LYS A 51 -19.82 -7.33 2.66
N ASN A 52 -19.26 -7.65 3.83
CA ASN A 52 -18.04 -8.42 4.08
C ASN A 52 -16.70 -7.68 3.87
N LEU A 53 -16.47 -6.65 4.68
CA LEU A 53 -15.11 -6.16 4.98
C LEU A 53 -14.45 -7.07 6.02
N SER A 54 -14.15 -8.30 5.62
CA SER A 54 -13.03 -9.04 6.22
C SER A 54 -12.00 -9.17 5.11
N ILE A 55 -11.00 -8.30 5.19
CA ILE A 55 -9.91 -8.15 4.23
C ILE A 55 -9.19 -9.49 4.00
N ASP A 56 -9.15 -10.35 5.02
CA ASP A 56 -8.54 -11.68 4.98
C ASP A 56 -9.29 -12.70 4.10
N ALA A 57 -10.62 -12.57 3.97
CA ALA A 57 -11.43 -13.52 3.19
C ALA A 57 -11.33 -13.24 1.67
N GLN A 58 -11.18 -11.97 1.29
CA GLN A 58 -11.05 -11.55 -0.12
C GLN A 58 -9.61 -11.60 -0.62
N ALA A 59 -8.63 -11.66 0.29
CA ALA A 59 -7.23 -11.84 -0.07
C ALA A 59 -7.03 -13.10 -0.91
N LYS A 60 -7.74 -14.21 -0.67
CA LYS A 60 -7.53 -15.46 -1.43
C LYS A 60 -7.83 -15.34 -2.94
N ASP A 61 -8.82 -14.54 -3.33
CA ASP A 61 -9.30 -14.48 -4.72
C ASP A 61 -8.60 -13.42 -5.60
N LEU A 62 -7.90 -12.46 -4.99
CA LEU A 62 -7.25 -11.36 -5.73
C LEU A 62 -5.91 -11.72 -6.39
N ASP A 63 -5.28 -12.83 -5.98
CA ASP A 63 -4.07 -13.39 -6.65
C ASP A 63 -4.34 -13.68 -8.14
N HIS A 64 -5.59 -14.03 -8.46
CA HIS A 64 -6.00 -14.47 -9.80
C HIS A 64 -6.57 -13.35 -10.69
N THR A 65 -6.72 -12.12 -10.18
CA THR A 65 -7.43 -11.07 -10.93
C THR A 65 -6.49 -10.20 -11.77
N LEU A 66 -5.19 -10.19 -11.45
CA LEU A 66 -4.14 -9.65 -12.33
C LEU A 66 -3.73 -10.62 -13.45
N GLU A 67 -4.21 -11.87 -13.42
CA GLU A 67 -3.94 -12.92 -14.43
C GLU A 67 -4.96 -12.94 -15.58
N LYS A 68 -5.98 -12.07 -15.57
CA LYS A 68 -7.07 -12.06 -16.56
C LYS A 68 -6.92 -10.97 -17.63
N THR A 69 -5.80 -10.98 -18.33
CA THR A 69 -5.69 -10.41 -19.67
C THR A 69 -4.89 -11.39 -20.50
N ASP A 70 -5.56 -12.10 -21.42
CA ASP A 70 -5.05 -13.00 -22.47
C ASP A 70 -3.63 -13.58 -22.24
N GLU A 71 -3.57 -14.87 -21.89
CA GLU A 71 -2.39 -15.68 -21.51
C GLU A 71 -1.12 -15.42 -22.36
N ILE A 72 -0.39 -14.35 -22.04
CA ILE A 72 1.03 -14.25 -22.38
C ILE A 72 1.75 -15.08 -21.33
N ILE A 73 2.08 -16.33 -21.68
CA ILE A 73 2.93 -17.18 -20.84
C ILE A 73 4.35 -16.60 -20.86
N ILE A 74 4.64 -15.71 -19.92
CA ILE A 74 6.00 -15.19 -19.71
C ILE A 74 6.79 -16.27 -18.95
N PRO A 75 7.99 -16.67 -19.43
CA PRO A 75 8.83 -17.59 -18.67
C PRO A 75 9.15 -17.01 -17.29
N PRO A 76 9.08 -17.79 -16.20
CA PRO A 76 9.31 -17.30 -14.83
C PRO A 76 10.64 -16.55 -14.65
N GLU A 77 11.66 -16.94 -15.41
CA GLU A 77 12.95 -16.24 -15.38
C GLU A 77 12.91 -14.84 -16.01
N VAL A 78 12.13 -14.67 -17.10
CA VAL A 78 11.96 -13.38 -17.77
C VAL A 78 11.14 -12.43 -16.88
N GLU A 79 10.08 -12.95 -16.26
CA GLU A 79 9.28 -12.21 -15.29
C GLU A 79 10.12 -11.80 -14.07
N PHE A 80 10.94 -12.71 -13.53
CA PHE A 80 11.87 -12.41 -12.45
C PHE A 80 12.82 -11.27 -12.79
N TRP A 81 13.39 -11.27 -14.00
CA TRP A 81 14.26 -10.18 -14.46
C TRP A 81 13.51 -8.86 -14.57
N ALA A 82 12.28 -8.86 -15.11
CA ALA A 82 11.46 -7.66 -15.24
C ALA A 82 11.09 -7.06 -13.86
N HIS A 83 10.67 -7.88 -12.91
CA HIS A 83 10.39 -7.42 -11.54
C HIS A 83 11.65 -6.89 -10.85
N SER A 84 12.77 -7.59 -11.02
CA SER A 84 14.05 -7.19 -10.44
C SER A 84 14.51 -5.84 -11.00
N SER A 85 14.39 -5.61 -12.31
CA SER A 85 14.74 -4.32 -12.91
C SER A 85 13.84 -3.19 -12.44
N ASN A 86 12.53 -3.42 -12.32
CA ASN A 86 11.60 -2.39 -11.86
C ASN A 86 11.89 -1.97 -10.41
N LEU A 87 12.15 -2.94 -9.52
CA LEU A 87 12.49 -2.66 -8.13
C LEU A 87 13.89 -2.03 -7.98
N GLN A 88 14.86 -2.43 -8.82
CA GLN A 88 16.18 -1.79 -8.88
C GLN A 88 16.04 -0.32 -9.28
N THR A 89 15.32 -0.02 -10.37
CA THR A 89 15.09 1.35 -10.83
C THR A 89 14.36 2.17 -9.78
N TRP A 90 13.36 1.60 -9.12
CA TRP A 90 12.65 2.25 -8.02
C TRP A 90 13.58 2.63 -6.86
N TYR A 91 14.45 1.71 -6.45
CA TYR A 91 15.47 1.97 -5.43
C TYR A 91 16.46 3.06 -5.86
N GLU A 92 17.00 2.98 -7.08
CA GLU A 92 17.98 3.94 -7.62
C GLU A 92 17.42 5.37 -7.73
N HIS A 93 16.10 5.50 -7.87
CA HIS A 93 15.41 6.79 -7.89
C HIS A 93 14.83 7.16 -6.52
N SER A 94 15.50 6.72 -5.44
CA SER A 94 15.16 7.08 -4.06
C SER A 94 13.71 6.73 -3.71
N TYR A 95 13.26 5.54 -4.12
CA TYR A 95 11.91 5.02 -3.89
C TYR A 95 10.78 5.87 -4.49
N ASN A 96 11.03 6.55 -5.61
CA ASN A 96 10.02 7.34 -6.31
C ASN A 96 8.73 6.52 -6.59
N THR A 97 7.64 6.90 -5.93
CA THR A 97 6.32 6.21 -5.97
C THR A 97 5.61 6.31 -7.31
N GLN A 98 6.18 7.04 -8.30
CA GLN A 98 5.72 7.07 -9.69
C GLN A 98 6.32 5.95 -10.55
N ILE A 99 7.37 5.26 -10.08
CA ILE A 99 8.08 4.20 -10.85
C ILE A 99 7.44 2.83 -10.61
N LEU A 100 7.04 2.56 -9.36
CA LEU A 100 6.28 1.37 -9.01
C LEU A 100 4.84 1.75 -8.74
N HIS A 101 3.94 0.86 -9.13
CA HIS A 101 2.54 0.99 -8.78
C HIS A 101 2.35 1.16 -7.26
N SER A 102 1.50 2.09 -6.84
CA SER A 102 1.24 2.42 -5.42
C SER A 102 0.92 1.19 -4.56
N ASN A 103 0.11 0.27 -5.09
CA ASN A 103 -0.22 -1.04 -4.50
C ASN A 103 1.01 -1.86 -4.05
N LEU A 104 2.14 -1.72 -4.74
CA LEU A 104 3.39 -2.40 -4.40
C LEU A 104 4.36 -1.46 -3.67
N ALA A 105 4.49 -0.21 -4.12
CA ALA A 105 5.41 0.76 -3.54
C ALA A 105 5.10 1.04 -2.07
N PHE A 106 3.84 1.28 -1.72
CA PHE A 106 3.45 1.71 -0.38
C PHE A 106 3.70 0.64 0.71
N PRO A 107 3.34 -0.64 0.51
CA PRO A 107 3.68 -1.68 1.47
C PRO A 107 5.18 -1.95 1.60
N LEU A 108 5.93 -1.90 0.49
CA LEU A 108 7.38 -2.06 0.50
C LEU A 108 8.06 -0.93 1.27
N LEU A 109 7.62 0.32 1.05
CA LEU A 109 8.10 1.49 1.81
C LEU A 109 7.90 1.30 3.31
N ARG A 110 6.70 0.90 3.74
CA ARG A 110 6.42 0.64 5.16
C ARG A 110 7.38 -0.40 5.73
N LYS A 111 7.56 -1.53 5.03
CA LYS A 111 8.42 -2.63 5.48
C LYS A 111 9.89 -2.22 5.53
N LEU A 112 10.38 -1.47 4.54
CA LEU A 112 11.75 -0.94 4.53
C LEU A 112 11.97 0.09 5.64
N ALA A 113 10.99 0.98 5.88
CA ALA A 113 11.04 1.95 6.97
C ALA A 113 11.13 1.25 8.34
N HIS A 114 10.34 0.20 8.56
CA HIS A 114 10.40 -0.62 9.78
C HIS A 114 11.69 -1.42 9.91
N ALA A 115 12.28 -1.85 8.79
CA ALA A 115 13.58 -2.49 8.74
C ALA A 115 14.77 -1.52 8.96
N GLY A 116 14.50 -0.22 9.10
CA GLY A 116 15.51 0.79 9.42
C GLY A 116 16.07 1.56 8.21
N ASP A 117 15.50 1.41 7.02
CA ASP A 117 15.85 2.23 5.86
C ASP A 117 15.35 3.66 6.06
N LYS A 118 16.29 4.59 6.28
CA LYS A 118 16.01 6.01 6.53
C LYS A 118 15.37 6.69 5.31
N THR A 119 15.84 6.38 4.10
CA THR A 119 15.31 6.98 2.87
C THR A 119 13.88 6.50 2.63
N ALA A 120 13.63 5.20 2.80
CA ALA A 120 12.28 4.65 2.69
C ALA A 120 11.35 5.26 3.75
N LYS A 121 11.83 5.47 4.99
CA LYS A 121 11.04 6.11 6.05
C LYS A 121 10.61 7.53 5.68
N GLU A 122 11.53 8.37 5.19
CA GLU A 122 11.19 9.74 4.78
C GLU A 122 10.20 9.76 3.62
N VAL A 123 10.39 8.89 2.61
CA VAL A 123 9.47 8.77 1.48
C VAL A 123 8.10 8.26 1.92
N PHE A 124 8.07 7.28 2.82
CA PHE A 124 6.82 6.73 3.37
C PHE A 124 6.01 7.79 4.13
N LYS A 125 6.67 8.55 5.01
CA LYS A 125 6.05 9.68 5.72
C LYS A 125 5.47 10.71 4.76
N LYS A 126 6.24 11.07 3.73
CA LYS A 126 5.81 12.03 2.70
C LYS A 126 4.55 11.54 2.00
N GLU A 127 4.53 10.28 1.61
CA GLU A 127 3.42 9.67 0.90
C GLU A 127 2.14 9.58 1.76
N ILE A 128 2.28 9.29 3.07
CA ILE A 128 1.14 9.34 4.02
C ILE A 128 0.56 10.76 4.06
N LYS A 129 1.42 11.78 4.21
CA LYS A 129 1.02 13.20 4.24
C LYS A 129 0.32 13.62 2.95
N GLU A 130 0.87 13.24 1.78
CA GLU A 130 0.28 13.55 0.48
C GLU A 130 -1.11 12.90 0.30
N ARG A 131 -1.23 11.60 0.60
CA ARG A 131 -2.53 10.90 0.52
C ARG A 131 -3.58 11.43 1.48
N PHE A 132 -3.17 11.88 2.67
CA PHE A 132 -4.09 12.49 3.62
C PHE A 132 -4.60 13.84 3.10
N ARG A 133 -3.70 14.66 2.55
CA ARG A 133 -4.01 15.99 1.98
C ARG A 133 -4.88 15.96 0.74
N GLU A 134 -4.92 14.86 0.01
CA GLU A 134 -5.87 14.66 -1.11
C GLU A 134 -7.34 14.77 -0.65
N GLY A 135 -7.63 14.63 0.64
CA GLY A 135 -8.97 14.89 1.20
C GLY A 135 -9.99 13.79 0.91
N ASN A 136 -9.56 12.64 0.37
CA ASN A 136 -10.44 11.50 0.18
C ASN A 136 -10.78 10.87 1.53
N LEU A 137 -12.02 11.08 1.99
CA LEU A 137 -12.50 10.62 3.29
C LEU A 137 -12.34 9.11 3.52
N ASN A 138 -12.40 8.26 2.49
CA ASN A 138 -12.16 6.81 2.66
C ASN A 138 -10.69 6.57 3.00
N VAL A 139 -9.78 7.22 2.25
CA VAL A 139 -8.33 7.11 2.44
C VAL A 139 -7.91 7.67 3.78
N MET A 140 -8.38 8.86 4.13
CA MET A 140 -8.06 9.48 5.42
C MET A 140 -8.54 8.61 6.59
N THR A 141 -9.76 8.08 6.51
CA THR A 141 -10.30 7.20 7.56
C THR A 141 -9.44 5.94 7.70
N PHE A 142 -9.05 5.32 6.58
CA PHE A 142 -8.17 4.17 6.57
C PHE A 142 -6.78 4.47 7.16
N LEU A 143 -6.16 5.59 6.75
CA LEU A 143 -4.85 6.01 7.27
C LEU A 143 -4.86 6.22 8.79
N VAL A 144 -5.94 6.77 9.33
CA VAL A 144 -6.11 6.99 10.77
C VAL A 144 -6.34 5.65 11.51
N ILE A 145 -7.30 4.84 11.05
CA ILE A 145 -7.69 3.60 11.75
C ILE A 145 -6.57 2.57 11.76
N GLU A 146 -5.85 2.43 10.66
CA GLU A 146 -4.76 1.47 10.53
C GLU A 146 -3.44 1.96 11.15
N GLY A 147 -3.45 3.12 11.83
CA GLY A 147 -2.29 3.66 12.55
C GLY A 147 -1.18 4.18 11.63
N PHE A 148 -1.46 4.53 10.37
CA PHE A 148 -0.43 5.08 9.48
C PHE A 148 0.04 6.48 9.92
N LEU A 149 -0.82 7.25 10.60
CA LEU A 149 -0.41 8.54 11.15
C LEU A 149 0.58 8.39 12.32
N ASP A 150 0.63 7.24 12.99
CA ASP A 150 1.56 6.99 14.10
C ASP A 150 3.02 6.92 13.63
N GLU A 151 3.23 6.79 12.32
CA GLU A 151 4.56 6.86 11.70
C GLU A 151 5.09 8.30 11.64
N LEU A 152 4.22 9.30 11.73
CA LEU A 152 4.53 10.73 11.77
C LEU A 152 4.81 11.20 13.20
N THR A 153 5.43 12.38 13.36
CA THR A 153 5.45 13.01 14.69
C THR A 153 4.07 13.55 15.05
N ILE A 154 3.88 13.87 16.34
CA ILE A 154 2.64 14.48 16.83
C ILE A 154 2.40 15.81 16.11
N GLU A 155 3.45 16.63 15.96
CA GLU A 155 3.38 17.91 15.26
C GLU A 155 3.00 17.72 13.78
N GLU A 156 3.64 16.76 13.09
CA GLU A 156 3.32 16.45 11.69
C GLU A 156 1.86 16.01 11.51
N SER A 157 1.33 15.23 12.47
CA SER A 157 -0.06 14.76 12.44
C SER A 157 -1.04 15.89 12.74
N ASP A 158 -0.76 16.72 13.75
CA ASP A 158 -1.59 17.86 14.11
C ASP A 158 -1.68 18.87 12.97
N ASP A 159 -0.57 19.16 12.29
CA ASP A 159 -0.52 20.02 11.11
C ASP A 159 -1.49 19.53 10.02
N LEU A 160 -1.51 18.22 9.73
CA LEU A 160 -2.42 17.64 8.75
C LEU A 160 -3.89 17.86 9.10
N PHE A 161 -4.27 17.74 10.38
CA PHE A 161 -5.66 17.98 10.80
C PHE A 161 -6.03 19.46 10.76
N GLN A 162 -5.09 20.36 11.03
CA GLN A 162 -5.30 21.81 10.97
C GLN A 162 -5.46 22.34 9.54
N GLU A 163 -4.85 21.66 8.55
CA GLU A 163 -5.00 21.99 7.13
C GLU A 163 -6.42 21.70 6.58
N LEU A 164 -7.24 20.90 7.29
CA LEU A 164 -8.56 20.50 6.82
C LEU A 164 -9.59 21.63 6.96
N ASP A 165 -10.43 21.79 5.93
CA ASP A 165 -11.62 22.62 6.05
C ASP A 165 -12.63 22.01 7.04
N PHE A 166 -13.49 22.86 7.60
CA PHE A 166 -14.46 22.48 8.63
C PHE A 166 -15.38 21.33 8.20
N GLU A 167 -15.82 21.30 6.93
CA GLU A 167 -16.73 20.27 6.44
C GLU A 167 -16.03 18.93 6.28
N THR A 168 -14.80 18.92 5.75
CA THR A 168 -13.98 17.71 5.64
C THR A 168 -13.64 17.15 7.02
N TYR A 169 -13.18 17.99 7.95
CA TYR A 169 -12.90 17.60 9.33
C TYR A 169 -14.12 16.98 10.01
N LYS A 170 -15.29 17.64 9.91
CA LYS A 170 -16.54 17.15 10.50
C LYS A 170 -16.97 15.80 9.94
N LYS A 171 -16.83 15.58 8.63
CA LYS A 171 -17.15 14.30 7.97
C LYS A 171 -16.19 13.20 8.39
N LEU A 172 -14.89 13.47 8.46
CA LEU A 172 -13.88 12.53 8.94
C LEU A 172 -14.18 12.10 10.38
N GLN A 173 -14.38 13.07 11.27
CA GLN A 173 -14.74 12.84 12.67
C GLN A 173 -16.01 12.01 12.83
N LYS A 174 -17.03 12.23 11.98
CA LYS A 174 -18.24 11.41 11.97
C LYS A 174 -17.93 9.94 11.64
N ARG A 175 -17.09 9.69 10.62
CA ARG A 175 -16.72 8.34 10.19
C ARG A 175 -15.90 7.60 11.24
N LEU A 176 -14.95 8.28 11.88
CA LEU A 176 -14.12 7.69 12.94
C LEU A 176 -14.99 7.22 14.13
N ARG A 177 -15.96 8.03 14.55
CA ARG A 177 -16.93 7.61 15.60
C ARG A 177 -17.82 6.45 15.17
N GLU A 178 -18.13 6.33 13.89
CA GLU A 178 -18.94 5.22 13.35
C GLU A 178 -18.13 3.92 13.25
N SER A 179 -16.82 3.97 12.99
CA SER A 179 -15.94 2.79 13.07
C SER A 179 -15.76 2.30 14.50
N GLU A 180 -15.45 3.19 15.45
CA GLU A 180 -15.24 2.80 16.86
C GLU A 180 -16.45 2.07 17.45
N LYS A 181 -17.66 2.55 17.16
CA LYS A 181 -18.90 1.91 17.61
C LYS A 181 -19.04 0.49 17.07
N ARG A 182 -18.64 0.22 15.83
CA ARG A 182 -18.76 -1.12 15.23
C ARG A 182 -17.86 -2.12 15.94
N ASP A 183 -16.67 -1.70 16.37
CA ASP A 183 -15.74 -2.58 17.10
C ASP A 183 -16.21 -2.87 18.53
N THR A 184 -17.04 -1.99 19.12
CA THR A 184 -17.58 -2.19 20.48
C THR A 184 -18.72 -3.21 20.54
N PHE A 185 -19.40 -3.50 19.44
CA PHE A 185 -20.56 -4.41 19.38
C PHE A 185 -20.23 -5.84 18.93
N ILE A 186 -18.95 -6.21 18.83
CA ILE A 186 -18.49 -7.54 18.38
C ILE A 186 -18.12 -8.47 19.57
N PHE A 187 -18.44 -8.09 20.82
CA PHE A 187 -18.23 -8.93 22.01
C PHE A 187 -19.52 -9.58 22.52
#